data_AF-A0AAW3MW72-F1
#
_entry.id   AF-A0AAW3MW72-F1
#
_cell.length_a   1.000
_cell.length_b   1.000
_cell.length_c   1.000
_cell.angle_alpha   90.00
_cell.angle_beta   90.00
_cell.angle_gamma   90.00
#
_symmetry.space_group_name_H-M   'P 1'
#
loop_
_entity.id
_entity.type
_entity.pdbx_description
1 polymer ?
#
loop_
_entity_poly.entity_id
_entity_poly.type
_entity_poly.pdbx_seq_one_letter_code
_entity_poly.pdbx_strand_id
1 'polypeptide(L)'
;MSYVAEVWLDWDICRGSTMYRATAKTERGAQLKAKIAAMKLDVLLPKFYMDTDWSGRPCRYAYDFGIKYGARNLTEREEKDGVTAIWTTSLPGTRDFAGEHPDAHPWTEAKLALTPDMGFKL
;
A
#
# COMPACT_ATOMS: atom_id res chain seq x y z
N MET A 1 -6.29 -22.50 7.66
CA MET A 1 -6.29 -21.35 6.75
C MET A 1 -5.39 -20.27 7.31
N SER A 2 -4.59 -19.63 6.46
CA SER A 2 -3.69 -18.52 6.82
C SER A 2 -4.16 -17.26 6.09
N TYR A 3 -3.89 -16.10 6.67
CA TYR A 3 -4.28 -14.79 6.16
C TYR A 3 -3.03 -13.99 5.82
N VAL A 4 -3.14 -13.10 4.83
CA VAL A 4 -2.10 -12.15 4.48
C VAL A 4 -2.45 -10.79 5.07
N ALA A 5 -1.52 -10.22 5.82
CA ALA A 5 -1.53 -8.84 6.27
C ALA A 5 -0.80 -7.99 5.24
N GLU A 6 -1.44 -6.92 4.77
CA GLU A 6 -0.86 -6.02 3.78
C GLU A 6 -1.01 -4.55 4.18
N VAL A 7 -0.03 -3.74 3.80
CA VAL A 7 -0.09 -2.29 3.83
C VAL A 7 0.27 -1.77 2.46
N TRP A 8 -0.53 -0.83 1.97
CA TRP A 8 -0.37 -0.20 0.67
C TRP A 8 -0.17 1.30 0.84
N LEU A 9 0.69 1.86 0.00
CA LEU A 9 0.82 3.30 -0.17
C LEU A 9 -0.01 3.72 -1.38
N ASP A 10 -0.93 4.64 -1.16
CA ASP A 10 -1.65 5.40 -2.18
C ASP A 10 -0.93 6.72 -2.35
N TRP A 11 -0.42 6.98 -3.55
CA TRP A 11 0.28 8.21 -3.89
C TRP A 11 -0.16 8.65 -5.28
N ASP A 12 -0.25 9.96 -5.51
CA ASP A 12 -0.69 10.55 -6.78
C ASP A 12 0.01 9.96 -8.02
N ILE A 13 1.27 9.56 -7.88
CA ILE A 13 2.10 9.01 -8.97
C ILE A 13 2.02 7.47 -9.04
N CYS A 14 1.65 6.81 -7.94
CA CYS A 14 1.58 5.34 -7.83
C CYS A 14 0.46 4.94 -6.88
N ARG A 15 -0.68 4.51 -7.45
CA ARG A 15 -1.79 3.97 -6.67
C ARG A 15 -1.50 2.53 -6.28
N GLY A 16 -1.26 2.26 -4.99
CA GLY A 16 -1.38 0.90 -4.44
C GLY A 16 -0.10 0.08 -4.36
N SER A 17 1.05 0.72 -4.17
CA SER A 17 2.31 0.00 -3.93
C SER A 17 2.29 -0.75 -2.60
N THR A 18 2.53 -2.06 -2.60
CA THR A 18 2.58 -2.86 -1.37
C THR A 18 3.87 -2.58 -0.62
N MET A 19 3.75 -2.01 0.58
CA MET A 19 4.86 -1.63 1.46
C MET A 19 5.14 -2.68 2.53
N TYR A 20 4.13 -3.46 2.89
CA TYR A 20 4.23 -4.55 3.85
C TYR A 20 3.40 -5.73 3.37
N ARG A 21 3.96 -6.94 3.49
CA ARG A 21 3.25 -8.20 3.32
C ARG A 21 3.78 -9.22 4.32
N ALA A 22 2.89 -9.86 5.07
CA ALA A 22 3.25 -10.95 5.97
C ALA A 22 2.07 -11.91 6.22
N THR A 23 2.38 -13.16 6.58
CA THR A 23 1.34 -14.15 6.93
C THR A 23 0.94 -14.09 8.40
N ALA A 24 -0.31 -14.48 8.68
CA ALA A 24 -0.83 -14.72 10.01
C ALA A 24 -1.77 -15.93 10.04
N LYS A 25 -1.86 -16.60 11.19
CA LYS A 25 -2.74 -17.77 11.37
C LYS A 25 -4.22 -17.42 11.52
N THR A 26 -4.54 -16.16 11.81
CA THR A 26 -5.92 -15.68 12.04
C THR A 26 -6.12 -14.33 11.37
N GLU A 27 -7.36 -14.04 10.96
CA GLU A 27 -7.72 -12.78 10.31
C GLU A 27 -7.47 -11.58 11.22
N ARG A 28 -7.93 -11.67 12.48
CA ARG A 28 -7.69 -10.64 13.50
C ARG A 28 -6.18 -10.41 13.73
N GLY A 29 -5.38 -11.47 13.68
CA GLY A 29 -3.93 -11.37 13.76
C GLY A 29 -3.33 -10.66 12.55
N ALA A 30 -3.82 -10.93 11.34
CA ALA A 30 -3.40 -10.24 10.12
C ALA A 30 -3.77 -8.75 10.17
N GLN A 31 -5.00 -8.42 10.55
CA GLN A 31 -5.45 -7.03 10.70
C GLN A 31 -4.60 -6.25 11.72
N LEU A 32 -4.27 -6.87 12.87
CA LEU A 32 -3.43 -6.23 13.87
C LEU A 32 -2.00 -6.00 13.35
N LYS A 33 -1.42 -6.98 12.67
CA LYS A 33 -0.10 -6.84 12.04
C LYS A 33 -0.10 -5.72 11.00
N ALA A 34 -1.09 -5.69 10.11
CA ALA A 34 -1.24 -4.66 9.09
C ALA A 34 -1.39 -3.27 9.71
N LYS A 35 -2.20 -3.13 10.77
CA LYS A 35 -2.37 -1.87 11.50
C LYS A 35 -1.06 -1.38 12.14
N ILE A 36 -0.33 -2.25 12.84
CA ILE A 36 0.96 -1.90 13.47
C ILE A 36 1.98 -1.49 12.39
N ALA A 37 2.02 -2.23 11.29
CA ALA A 37 2.84 -1.92 10.12
C ALA A 37 2.52 -0.52 9.55
N ALA A 38 1.24 -0.22 9.35
CA ALA A 38 0.78 1.08 8.85
C ALA A 38 1.16 2.24 9.79
N MET A 39 0.98 2.06 11.11
CA MET A 39 1.38 3.08 12.10
C MET A 39 2.89 3.34 12.08
N LYS A 40 3.71 2.29 11.90
CA LYS A 40 5.16 2.46 11.75
C LYS A 40 5.50 3.21 10.46
N LEU A 41 4.83 2.90 9.35
CA LEU A 41 5.04 3.58 8.08
C LEU A 41 4.64 5.06 8.14
N ASP A 42 3.54 5.41 8.81
CA ASP A 42 3.11 6.81 8.99
C ASP A 42 4.15 7.68 9.72
N VAL A 43 4.90 7.07 10.63
CA VAL A 43 5.99 7.76 11.35
C VAL A 43 7.26 7.85 10.50
N LEU A 44 7.55 6.83 9.70
CA LEU A 44 8.81 6.72 8.95
C LEU A 44 8.78 7.41 7.59
N LEU A 45 7.61 7.51 6.96
CA LEU A 45 7.50 8.12 5.64
C LEU A 45 7.74 9.63 5.72
N PRO A 46 8.52 10.19 4.78
CA PRO A 46 8.84 11.60 4.78
C PRO A 46 7.57 12.41 4.52
N LYS A 47 7.23 13.39 5.38
CA LYS A 47 6.00 14.17 5.20
C LYS A 47 6.14 15.32 4.21
N PHE A 48 7.38 15.66 3.85
CA PHE A 48 7.71 16.83 3.06
C PHE A 48 8.86 16.57 2.10
N TYR A 49 8.90 17.34 1.02
CA TYR A 49 10.02 17.42 0.09
C TYR A 49 10.36 18.86 -0.25
N MET A 50 11.56 19.06 -0.77
CA MET A 50 12.02 20.34 -1.28
C MET A 50 11.90 20.33 -2.81
N ASP A 51 11.32 21.39 -3.36
CA ASP A 51 11.21 21.61 -4.80
C ASP A 51 11.28 23.12 -5.08
N THR A 52 11.25 23.54 -6.34
CA THR A 52 11.22 24.95 -6.73
C THR A 52 9.79 25.40 -7.05
N ASP A 53 9.41 26.59 -6.58
CA ASP A 53 8.17 27.22 -7.03
C ASP A 53 8.25 27.72 -8.48
N TRP A 54 7.14 28.28 -8.98
CA TRP A 54 7.04 28.85 -10.33
C TRP A 54 8.02 30.01 -10.60
N SER A 55 8.64 30.58 -9.55
CA SER A 55 9.65 31.63 -9.64
C SER A 55 11.10 31.11 -9.50
N GLY A 56 11.28 29.79 -9.37
CA GLY A 56 12.58 29.14 -9.21
C GLY A 56 13.13 29.17 -7.78
N ARG A 57 12.33 29.55 -6.78
CA ARG A 57 12.77 29.61 -5.37
C ARG A 57 12.55 28.26 -4.68
N PRO A 58 13.52 27.79 -3.87
CA PRO A 58 13.34 26.58 -3.07
C PRO A 58 12.17 26.74 -2.10
N CYS A 59 11.20 25.84 -2.19
CA CYS A 59 10.01 25.75 -1.37
C CYS A 59 9.85 24.34 -0.80
N ARG A 60 9.22 24.25 0.38
CA ARG A 60 8.89 22.98 1.03
C ARG A 60 7.44 22.63 0.74
N TYR A 61 7.22 21.46 0.17
CA TYR A 61 5.90 20.93 -0.13
C TYR A 61 5.59 19.72 0.74
N ALA A 62 4.31 19.49 1.05
CA ALA A 62 3.87 18.29 1.72
C ALA A 62 3.68 17.18 0.68
N TYR A 63 4.09 15.96 1.00
CA TYR A 63 3.65 14.81 0.23
C TYR A 63 2.19 14.51 0.57
N ASP A 64 1.40 14.17 -0.44
CA ASP A 64 0.05 13.61 -0.24
C ASP A 64 0.12 12.09 -0.34
N PHE A 65 0.21 11.42 0.82
CA PHE A 65 0.22 9.97 0.91
C PHE A 65 -1.04 9.47 1.62
N GLY A 66 -1.67 8.45 1.05
CA GLY A 66 -2.68 7.64 1.72
C GLY A 66 -2.11 6.30 2.14
N ILE A 67 -2.06 5.99 3.44
CA ILE A 67 -1.68 4.65 3.91
C ILE A 67 -2.95 3.82 4.09
N LYS A 68 -3.09 2.74 3.31
CA LYS A 68 -4.17 1.76 3.43
C LYS A 68 -3.62 0.46 4.00
N TYR A 69 -4.40 -0.25 4.79
CA TYR A 69 -3.96 -1.54 5.35
C TYR A 69 -5.14 -2.48 5.51
N GLY A 70 -4.87 -3.78 5.47
CA GLY A 70 -5.93 -4.79 5.53
C GLY A 70 -5.42 -6.21 5.72
N ALA A 71 -6.40 -7.11 5.84
CA ALA A 71 -6.18 -8.54 5.81
C ALA A 71 -6.92 -9.11 4.60
N ARG A 72 -6.33 -10.11 3.95
CA ARG A 72 -6.98 -10.89 2.90
C ARG A 72 -6.70 -12.37 3.04
N ASN A 73 -7.50 -13.18 2.37
CA ASN A 73 -7.20 -14.59 2.18
C ASN A 73 -5.97 -14.75 1.26
N LEU A 74 -5.31 -15.89 1.39
CA LEU A 74 -4.30 -16.32 0.44
C LEU A 74 -4.93 -16.51 -0.94
N THR A 75 -4.19 -16.13 -1.97
CA THR A 75 -4.52 -16.53 -3.35
C THR A 75 -4.10 -17.99 -3.57
N GLU A 76 -4.69 -18.68 -4.55
CA GLU A 76 -4.32 -20.07 -4.89
C GLU A 76 -2.81 -20.22 -5.15
N ARG A 77 -2.20 -19.20 -5.76
CA ARG A 77 -0.75 -19.16 -5.99
C ARG A 77 0.04 -19.11 -4.69
N GLU A 78 -0.35 -18.26 -3.74
CA GLU A 78 0.34 -18.17 -2.44
C GLU A 78 0.11 -19.40 -1.56
N GLU A 79 -1.00 -20.11 -1.74
CA GLU A 79 -1.20 -21.42 -1.10
C GLU A 79 -0.22 -22.47 -1.63
N LYS A 80 0.12 -22.41 -2.92
CA LYS A 80 1.05 -23.33 -3.58
C LYS A 80 2.53 -22.96 -3.39
N ASP A 81 2.86 -21.69 -3.61
CA ASP A 81 4.24 -21.19 -3.72
C ASP A 81 4.71 -20.53 -2.40
N GLY A 82 3.79 -20.22 -1.48
CA GLY A 82 4.05 -19.45 -0.29
C GLY A 82 3.94 -17.93 -0.51
N VAL A 83 3.85 -17.19 0.61
CA VAL A 83 3.78 -15.73 0.59
C VAL A 83 5.17 -15.12 0.66
N THR A 84 5.51 -14.28 -0.30
CA THR A 84 6.71 -13.44 -0.23
C THR A 84 6.52 -12.34 0.80
N ALA A 85 7.31 -12.35 1.86
CA ALA A 85 7.28 -11.30 2.85
C ALA A 85 7.92 -10.01 2.30
N ILE A 86 7.28 -8.87 2.55
CA ILE A 86 7.74 -7.56 2.09
C ILE A 86 7.72 -6.62 3.29
N TRP A 87 8.78 -5.82 3.44
CA TRP A 87 8.80 -4.63 4.28
C TRP A 87 9.73 -3.61 3.64
N THR A 88 9.16 -2.50 3.19
CA THR A 88 9.95 -1.40 2.62
C THR A 88 9.42 -0.06 3.10
N THR A 89 10.35 0.88 3.29
CA THR A 89 10.07 2.29 3.59
C THR A 89 10.42 3.20 2.42
N SER A 90 10.91 2.63 1.31
CA SER A 90 11.22 3.38 0.10
C SER A 90 9.94 3.85 -0.57
N LEU A 91 9.93 5.07 -1.10
CA LEU A 91 8.77 5.58 -1.84
C LEU A 91 8.71 4.96 -3.24
N PRO A 92 7.52 4.64 -3.78
CA PRO A 92 7.35 4.20 -5.16
C PRO A 92 8.06 5.14 -6.16
N GLY A 93 8.71 4.62 -7.20
CA GLY A 93 9.43 5.48 -8.15
C GLY A 93 10.74 6.10 -7.63
N THR A 94 11.17 5.78 -6.40
CA THR A 94 12.55 6.02 -5.97
C THR A 94 13.44 4.84 -6.37
N ARG A 95 14.73 5.11 -6.59
CA ARG A 95 15.72 4.09 -7.00
C ARG A 95 15.79 2.89 -6.06
N ASP A 96 15.44 3.07 -4.80
CA ASP A 96 15.51 2.05 -3.75
C ASP A 96 14.15 1.36 -3.49
N PHE A 97 13.16 1.56 -4.36
CA PHE A 97 11.84 0.94 -4.21
C PHE A 97 11.85 -0.53 -4.65
N ALA A 98 11.62 -1.43 -3.69
CA ALA A 98 11.51 -2.88 -3.91
C ALA A 98 10.07 -3.43 -3.74
N GLY A 99 9.07 -2.56 -3.53
CA GLY A 99 7.68 -2.98 -3.36
C GLY A 99 7.04 -3.44 -4.67
N GLU A 100 5.92 -4.16 -4.57
CA GLU A 100 5.23 -4.65 -5.75
C GLU A 100 4.50 -3.52 -6.50
N HIS A 101 4.63 -3.54 -7.84
CA HIS A 101 4.04 -2.61 -8.80
C HIS A 101 2.49 -2.58 -8.67
N PRO A 102 1.80 -1.49 -9.06
CA PRO A 102 0.33 -1.42 -9.11
C PRO A 102 -0.35 -2.60 -9.83
N ASP A 103 0.36 -3.28 -10.74
CA ASP A 103 -0.15 -4.44 -11.49
C ASP A 103 -0.28 -5.71 -10.62
N ALA A 104 0.41 -5.76 -9.47
CA ALA A 104 0.29 -6.84 -8.49
C ALA A 104 -0.81 -6.57 -7.44
N HIS A 105 -1.53 -5.46 -7.57
CA HIS A 105 -2.56 -5.08 -6.63
C HIS A 105 -3.80 -6.00 -6.79
N PRO A 106 -4.27 -6.71 -5.75
CA PRO A 106 -5.39 -7.64 -5.87
C PRO A 106 -6.72 -6.97 -6.23
N TRP A 107 -6.85 -5.64 -6.11
CA TRP A 107 -8.02 -4.92 -6.67
C TRP A 107 -7.88 -4.51 -8.14
N THR A 108 -6.74 -4.69 -8.78
CA THR A 108 -6.64 -4.47 -10.24
C THR A 108 -7.44 -5.54 -10.97
N GLU A 109 -7.49 -6.76 -10.42
CA GLU A 109 -8.40 -7.82 -10.86
C GLU A 109 -9.85 -7.58 -10.38
N ALA A 110 -10.05 -7.06 -9.15
CA ALA A 110 -11.40 -6.76 -8.65
C ALA A 110 -12.08 -5.56 -9.34
N LYS A 111 -11.36 -4.75 -10.12
CA LYS A 111 -11.97 -3.67 -10.92
C LYS A 111 -12.66 -4.14 -12.19
N LEU A 112 -12.49 -5.41 -12.58
CA LEU A 112 -13.17 -6.00 -13.73
C LEU A 112 -14.42 -6.81 -13.38
N ALA A 113 -14.76 -6.94 -12.09
CA ALA A 113 -16.01 -7.57 -11.68
C ALA A 113 -16.57 -6.88 -10.43
N LEU A 114 -17.84 -6.43 -10.52
CA LEU A 114 -18.70 -5.74 -9.51
C LEU A 114 -18.79 -4.21 -9.74
N THR A 115 -19.50 -3.77 -10.79
CA THR A 115 -20.93 -3.36 -10.85
C THR A 115 -21.19 -1.87 -10.55
N PRO A 116 -22.03 -1.19 -11.36
CA PRO A 116 -22.47 0.20 -11.13
C PRO A 116 -23.48 0.24 -9.98
N ASP A 117 -23.74 1.45 -9.47
CA ASP A 117 -24.64 1.76 -8.33
C ASP A 117 -24.10 1.47 -6.93
N MET A 118 -23.44 2.47 -6.34
CA MET A 118 -23.91 3.01 -5.06
C MET A 118 -23.73 4.53 -5.07
N GLY A 119 -24.82 5.20 -5.42
CA GLY A 119 -24.91 6.65 -5.49
C GLY A 119 -24.57 7.32 -4.16
N PHE A 120 -23.60 8.23 -4.21
CA PHE A 120 -23.52 9.32 -3.25
C PHE A 120 -24.41 10.45 -3.76
N LYS A 121 -25.51 10.74 -3.04
CA LYS A 121 -26.16 12.05 -3.12
C LYS A 121 -25.33 13.03 -2.29
N LEU A 122 -25.10 14.20 -2.89
CA LEU A 122 -24.47 15.40 -2.34
C LEU A 122 -25.12 15.86 -1.04
#